data_AF-A0A4Q2XTG2-F1
#
_entry.id   AF-A0A4Q2XTG2-F1
#
_cell.length_a   1.000
_cell.length_b   1.000
_cell.length_c   1.000
_cell.angle_alpha   90.00
_cell.angle_beta   90.00
_cell.angle_gamma   90.00
#
_symmetry.space_group_name_H-M   'P 1'
#
loop_
_entity.id
_entity.type
_entity.pdbx_description
1 polymer ?
#
loop_
_entity_poly.entity_id
_entity_poly.type
_entity_poly.pdbx_seq_one_letter_code
_entity_poly.pdbx_strand_id
1 'polypeptide(L)'
;MYPRALKFPASLPLFPAAATLACCLCTIAGGSAADFSDANVPSTMDTGSSNYTLDAHTRAFGSVPTLYVGDATSNNAFIIRNGATATSTSSATIGLSIGDDAGSTGNSVLVTGTGSNLSISGSSSSRGYIYVGNLGNSNSFTVTDGATVNVNRILAGNLGGGNSITISQGAKVTSNSGGFGTGRSDSNTYGNDNTGLLTGTGSSWTSTATFTVGGAGSRNSFTVSAGAAFTSGGTALGSGQTVADASFGNYNTMLVTGSGTTMDNSTGRTTVGVSGAN
;
A
#
# COMPACT_ATOMS: atom_id res chain seq x y z
N MET A 1 -37.42 -43.87 -44.05
CA MET A 1 -36.45 -42.78 -43.73
C MET A 1 -35.74 -43.15 -42.44
N TYR A 2 -34.51 -43.63 -42.55
CA TYR A 2 -33.62 -43.89 -41.42
C TYR A 2 -32.52 -42.81 -41.43
N PRO A 3 -32.25 -42.10 -40.33
CA PRO A 3 -31.17 -41.13 -40.30
C PRO A 3 -29.81 -41.82 -40.15
N ARG A 4 -28.85 -41.36 -40.96
CA ARG A 4 -27.46 -41.80 -41.00
C ARG A 4 -26.72 -41.42 -39.72
N ALA A 5 -25.90 -42.33 -39.20
CA ALA A 5 -24.98 -42.09 -38.10
C ALA A 5 -23.81 -41.18 -38.53
N LEU A 6 -23.58 -40.09 -37.80
CA LEU A 6 -22.34 -39.32 -37.85
C LEU A 6 -21.25 -40.09 -37.08
N LYS A 7 -20.15 -40.47 -37.76
CA LYS A 7 -18.93 -40.99 -37.13
C LYS A 7 -18.07 -39.83 -36.64
N PHE A 8 -17.84 -39.73 -35.33
CA PHE A 8 -16.76 -38.92 -34.77
C PHE A 8 -15.45 -39.74 -34.70
N PRO A 9 -14.28 -39.16 -35.01
CA PRO A 9 -13.01 -39.87 -34.93
C PRO A 9 -12.62 -40.18 -33.48
N ALA A 10 -12.09 -41.38 -33.29
CA ALA A 10 -11.59 -41.90 -32.02
C ALA A 10 -10.26 -41.25 -31.64
N SER A 11 -10.29 -40.39 -30.62
CA SER A 11 -9.21 -40.15 -29.64
C SER A 11 -9.60 -38.99 -28.72
N LEU A 12 -10.58 -39.25 -27.84
CA LEU A 12 -10.74 -38.47 -26.62
C LEU A 12 -9.65 -38.95 -25.64
N PRO A 13 -8.74 -38.09 -25.15
CA PRO A 13 -7.95 -38.48 -23.99
C PRO A 13 -8.89 -38.59 -22.79
N LEU A 14 -8.81 -39.73 -22.09
CA LEU A 14 -9.50 -39.95 -20.83
C LEU A 14 -9.21 -38.79 -19.88
N PHE A 15 -10.26 -38.17 -19.35
CA PHE A 15 -10.17 -37.30 -18.18
C PHE A 15 -9.66 -38.13 -16.98
N PRO A 16 -8.52 -37.78 -16.36
CA PRO A 16 -8.32 -38.12 -14.96
C PRO A 16 -9.21 -37.18 -14.14
N ALA A 17 -9.92 -37.74 -13.18
CA ALA A 17 -10.65 -37.00 -12.17
C ALA A 17 -9.67 -36.21 -11.29
N ALA A 18 -9.29 -35.00 -11.72
CA ALA A 18 -8.68 -33.93 -10.94
C ALA A 18 -8.52 -32.68 -11.84
N ALA A 19 -9.61 -32.16 -12.41
CA ALA A 19 -9.62 -30.83 -12.99
C ALA A 19 -9.74 -29.80 -11.86
N THR A 20 -8.68 -29.66 -11.07
CA THR A 20 -8.45 -28.43 -10.32
C THR A 20 -8.18 -27.38 -11.37
N LEU A 21 -9.10 -26.41 -11.54
CA LEU A 21 -8.78 -25.18 -12.25
C LEU A 21 -7.45 -24.68 -11.68
N ALA A 22 -6.42 -24.65 -12.51
CA ALA A 22 -5.19 -23.94 -12.22
C ALA A 22 -5.51 -22.44 -12.15
N CYS A 23 -6.05 -22.05 -10.99
CA CYS A 23 -5.92 -20.70 -10.47
C CYS A 23 -4.43 -20.36 -10.52
N CYS A 24 -4.07 -19.16 -11.00
CA CYS A 24 -2.71 -18.65 -11.00
C CYS A 24 -2.18 -18.54 -9.56
N LEU A 25 -1.84 -19.67 -8.98
CA LEU A 25 -1.19 -19.84 -7.70
C LEU A 25 0.31 -19.82 -8.00
N CYS A 26 0.88 -18.61 -8.07
CA CYS A 26 2.33 -18.48 -8.00
C CYS A 26 2.76 -18.73 -6.55
N THR A 27 2.78 -20.00 -6.14
CA THR A 27 3.40 -20.42 -4.89
C THR A 27 4.90 -20.41 -5.11
N ILE A 28 5.56 -19.26 -4.90
CA ILE A 28 7.02 -19.17 -4.93
C ILE A 28 7.54 -19.79 -3.62
N ALA A 29 7.68 -21.11 -3.63
CA ALA A 29 8.35 -21.85 -2.58
C ALA A 29 9.87 -21.68 -2.73
N GLY A 30 10.46 -20.87 -1.85
CA GLY A 30 11.90 -20.88 -1.57
C GLY A 30 12.77 -20.02 -2.48
N GLY A 31 13.33 -18.96 -1.90
CA GLY A 31 14.67 -18.47 -2.23
C GLY A 31 14.87 -17.56 -3.45
N SER A 32 13.82 -17.19 -4.19
CA SER A 32 13.95 -16.23 -5.31
C SER A 32 13.01 -15.03 -5.17
N ALA A 33 13.63 -13.85 -5.29
CA ALA A 33 13.03 -12.52 -5.35
C ALA A 33 11.87 -12.46 -6.36
N ALA A 34 10.68 -12.07 -5.91
CA ALA A 34 9.52 -11.84 -6.75
C ALA A 34 9.58 -10.39 -7.24
N ASP A 35 9.65 -10.24 -8.56
CA ASP A 35 9.50 -8.96 -9.24
C ASP A 35 8.10 -8.93 -9.87
N PHE A 36 7.26 -7.98 -9.44
CA PHE A 36 5.91 -7.77 -10.00
C PHE A 36 5.88 -6.54 -10.93
N SER A 37 7.00 -6.26 -11.61
CA SER A 37 7.10 -5.21 -12.62
C SER A 37 6.48 -5.59 -13.97
N ASP A 38 6.25 -6.87 -14.24
CA ASP A 38 5.56 -7.34 -15.45
C ASP A 38 4.06 -7.00 -15.40
N ALA A 39 3.55 -6.37 -16.46
CA ALA A 39 2.16 -5.89 -16.52
C ALA A 39 1.13 -7.03 -16.43
N ASN A 40 0.05 -6.80 -15.68
CA ASN A 40 -1.10 -7.71 -15.53
C ASN A 40 -0.74 -9.08 -14.91
N VAL A 41 0.19 -9.12 -13.96
CA VAL A 41 0.49 -10.35 -13.20
C VAL A 41 -0.08 -10.21 -11.78
N PRO A 42 -1.31 -10.72 -11.49
CA PRO A 42 -1.78 -10.87 -10.13
C PRO A 42 -0.93 -11.92 -9.42
N SER A 43 -0.31 -11.56 -8.31
CA SER A 43 0.37 -12.49 -7.43
C SER A 43 -0.37 -12.60 -6.10
N THR A 44 -0.59 -13.84 -5.66
CA THR A 44 -1.36 -14.15 -4.45
C THR A 44 -0.54 -15.03 -3.51
N MET A 45 -0.50 -14.69 -2.22
CA MET A 45 0.00 -15.57 -1.16
C MET A 45 -1.17 -16.24 -0.43
N ASP A 46 -1.12 -17.56 -0.30
CA ASP A 46 -2.12 -18.40 0.37
C ASP A 46 -1.43 -19.46 1.27
N THR A 47 -2.12 -20.01 2.26
CA THR A 47 -1.52 -20.87 3.33
C THR A 47 -0.75 -22.09 2.83
N GLY A 48 0.34 -22.46 3.54
CA GLY A 48 1.03 -23.74 3.32
C GLY A 48 2.52 -23.84 3.69
N SER A 49 3.09 -22.94 4.51
CA SER A 49 4.55 -22.76 4.83
C SER A 49 5.27 -21.63 4.08
N SER A 50 4.55 -20.75 3.39
CA SER A 50 5.18 -19.61 2.69
C SER A 50 5.37 -18.41 3.62
N ASN A 51 6.37 -18.47 4.50
CA ASN A 51 6.99 -17.23 4.98
C ASN A 51 7.73 -16.62 3.79
N TYR A 52 7.17 -15.56 3.21
CA TYR A 52 7.85 -14.89 2.11
C TYR A 52 8.86 -13.91 2.70
N THR A 53 10.13 -14.27 2.58
CA THR A 53 11.20 -13.29 2.68
C THR A 53 11.10 -12.43 1.46
N LEU A 54 10.75 -11.16 1.65
CA LEU A 54 11.03 -10.16 0.64
C LEU A 54 12.56 -10.19 0.47
N ASP A 55 13.05 -10.69 -0.65
CA ASP A 55 14.44 -10.53 -1.08
C ASP A 55 14.33 -9.74 -2.37
N ALA A 56 14.79 -8.50 -2.37
CA ALA A 56 14.48 -7.57 -3.45
C ALA A 56 15.49 -7.72 -4.58
N HIS A 57 15.03 -7.48 -5.82
CA HIS A 57 15.91 -7.27 -6.94
C HIS A 57 16.71 -5.98 -6.69
N THR A 58 17.98 -6.08 -6.33
CA THR A 58 18.93 -4.98 -6.46
C THR A 58 19.16 -4.73 -7.95
N ARG A 59 18.55 -3.69 -8.54
CA ARG A 59 19.23 -3.04 -9.67
C ARG A 59 20.60 -2.59 -9.12
N ALA A 60 21.66 -2.99 -9.80
CA ALA A 60 23.05 -2.75 -9.42
C ALA A 60 23.45 -1.26 -9.53
N PHE A 61 22.77 -0.38 -8.80
CA PHE A 61 23.05 1.05 -8.72
C PHE A 61 22.77 1.57 -7.32
N GLY A 62 23.47 1.05 -6.30
CA GLY A 62 23.59 1.68 -4.96
C GLY A 62 22.28 2.03 -4.23
N SER A 63 21.13 1.55 -4.70
CA SER A 63 19.80 1.97 -4.29
C SER A 63 19.16 0.92 -3.38
N VAL A 64 18.34 1.40 -2.46
CA VAL A 64 17.57 0.61 -1.51
C VAL A 64 16.83 -0.54 -2.22
N PRO A 65 17.07 -1.83 -1.87
CA PRO A 65 16.28 -2.93 -2.40
C PRO A 65 14.79 -2.64 -2.18
N THR A 66 13.97 -2.80 -3.22
CA THR A 66 12.55 -2.44 -3.20
C THR A 66 11.75 -3.52 -3.91
N LEU A 67 10.65 -3.96 -3.31
CA LEU A 67 9.62 -4.71 -4.01
C LEU A 67 8.75 -3.73 -4.79
N TYR A 68 8.62 -3.94 -6.09
CA TYR A 68 7.78 -3.12 -6.95
C TYR A 68 6.50 -3.86 -7.29
N VAL A 69 5.36 -3.19 -7.12
CA VAL A 69 4.05 -3.59 -7.64
C VAL A 69 3.67 -2.55 -8.68
N GLY A 70 4.05 -2.81 -9.93
CA GLY A 70 4.06 -1.82 -11.01
C GLY A 70 5.19 -0.80 -10.91
N ASP A 71 6.39 -1.18 -11.38
CA ASP A 71 7.53 -0.26 -11.55
C ASP A 71 7.18 0.80 -12.61
N ALA A 72 7.09 0.38 -13.87
CA ALA A 72 6.63 1.16 -15.03
C ALA A 72 5.32 0.63 -15.66
N THR A 73 4.60 -0.23 -14.93
CA THR A 73 3.41 -0.93 -15.43
C THR A 73 2.18 -0.67 -14.55
N SER A 74 1.01 -0.92 -15.12
CA SER A 74 -0.28 -0.63 -14.50
C SER A 74 -1.05 -1.91 -14.17
N ASN A 75 -2.02 -1.80 -13.26
CA ASN A 75 -2.98 -2.86 -12.90
C ASN A 75 -2.36 -4.14 -12.33
N ASN A 76 -1.21 -4.03 -11.66
CA ASN A 76 -0.64 -5.15 -10.93
C ASN A 76 -1.27 -5.27 -9.53
N ALA A 77 -1.34 -6.50 -9.02
CA ALA A 77 -1.94 -6.78 -7.73
C ALA A 77 -1.05 -7.72 -6.93
N PHE A 78 -0.80 -7.37 -5.67
CA PHE A 78 -0.11 -8.23 -4.72
C PHE A 78 -0.96 -8.42 -3.46
N ILE A 79 -1.27 -9.68 -3.16
CA ILE A 79 -2.23 -10.02 -2.11
C ILE A 79 -1.58 -10.90 -1.05
N ILE A 80 -1.67 -10.47 0.22
CA ILE A 80 -1.28 -11.23 1.41
C ILE A 80 -2.56 -11.58 2.16
N ARG A 81 -2.86 -12.88 2.28
CA ARG A 81 -4.10 -13.32 2.92
C ARG A 81 -3.99 -14.63 3.69
N ASN A 82 -5.08 -14.99 4.37
CA ASN A 82 -5.25 -16.28 5.04
C ASN A 82 -4.16 -16.62 6.07
N GLY A 83 -3.61 -15.62 6.78
CA GLY A 83 -2.53 -15.86 7.74
C GLY A 83 -1.12 -15.85 7.15
N ALA A 84 -0.96 -15.55 5.86
CA ALA A 84 0.35 -15.41 5.23
C ALA A 84 1.16 -14.24 5.83
N THR A 85 2.48 -14.43 5.94
CA THR A 85 3.41 -13.40 6.43
C THR A 85 4.41 -13.04 5.33
N ALA A 86 4.48 -11.75 4.99
CA ALA A 86 5.53 -11.17 4.16
C ALA A 86 6.39 -10.27 5.04
N THR A 87 7.66 -10.62 5.20
CA THR A 87 8.58 -9.91 6.10
C THR A 87 9.88 -9.59 5.39
N SER A 88 10.39 -8.37 5.58
CA SER A 88 11.77 -8.03 5.22
C SER A 88 12.73 -8.66 6.24
N THR A 89 13.66 -9.52 5.80
CA THR A 89 14.61 -10.20 6.72
C THR A 89 16.00 -9.56 6.74
N SER A 90 16.29 -8.65 5.80
CA SER A 90 17.57 -7.94 5.70
C SER A 90 17.56 -6.62 6.48
N SER A 91 18.60 -6.38 7.28
CA SER A 91 18.88 -5.05 7.87
C SER A 91 19.30 -4.02 6.80
N ALA A 92 19.71 -4.49 5.63
CA ALA A 92 19.94 -3.72 4.43
C ALA A 92 18.65 -3.66 3.60
N THR A 93 17.70 -2.86 4.09
CA THR A 93 16.66 -2.15 3.33
C THR A 93 15.78 -2.96 2.38
N ILE A 94 14.49 -3.06 2.71
CA ILE A 94 13.46 -3.37 1.72
C ILE A 94 12.40 -2.28 1.80
N GLY A 95 12.13 -1.61 0.69
CA GLY A 95 10.91 -0.83 0.50
C GLY A 95 9.85 -1.63 -0.24
N LEU A 96 8.62 -1.17 -0.21
CA LEU A 96 7.55 -1.58 -1.12
C LEU A 96 7.07 -0.33 -1.86
N SER A 97 7.13 -0.35 -3.19
CA SER A 97 6.59 0.72 -4.03
C SER A 97 5.43 0.16 -4.86
N ILE A 98 4.30 0.86 -4.83
CA ILE A 98 3.07 0.50 -5.55
C ILE A 98 2.83 1.62 -6.56
N GLY A 99 3.16 1.39 -7.82
CA GLY A 99 3.21 2.43 -8.84
C GLY A 99 4.43 3.36 -8.66
N ASP A 100 5.61 2.89 -9.08
CA ASP A 100 6.84 3.66 -8.87
C ASP A 100 6.98 4.82 -9.85
N ASP A 101 6.83 4.55 -11.15
CA ASP A 101 6.93 5.53 -12.23
C ASP A 101 5.62 6.26 -12.53
N ALA A 102 5.72 7.41 -13.18
CA ALA A 102 4.59 8.30 -13.49
C ALA A 102 3.47 7.66 -14.34
N GLY A 103 3.80 6.64 -15.13
CA GLY A 103 2.85 5.87 -15.95
C GLY A 103 2.19 4.70 -15.23
N SER A 104 2.61 4.39 -14.01
CA SER A 104 2.17 3.22 -13.26
C SER A 104 0.89 3.52 -12.48
N THR A 105 -0.23 3.01 -12.98
CA THR A 105 -1.57 3.31 -12.46
C THR A 105 -2.38 2.07 -12.12
N GLY A 106 -3.32 2.18 -11.19
CA GLY A 106 -4.21 1.07 -10.84
C GLY A 106 -3.51 -0.11 -10.17
N ASN A 107 -2.26 0.04 -9.73
CA ASN A 107 -1.58 -1.00 -8.98
C ASN A 107 -2.13 -1.07 -7.55
N SER A 108 -2.20 -2.28 -7.02
CA SER A 108 -2.86 -2.54 -5.75
C SER A 108 -2.11 -3.52 -4.87
N VAL A 109 -2.11 -3.26 -3.58
CA VAL A 109 -1.69 -4.22 -2.56
C VAL A 109 -2.80 -4.41 -1.56
N LEU A 110 -3.15 -5.67 -1.28
CA LEU A 110 -4.17 -6.06 -0.32
C LEU A 110 -3.57 -6.96 0.76
N VAL A 111 -3.70 -6.55 2.02
CA VAL A 111 -3.38 -7.38 3.18
C VAL A 111 -4.69 -7.66 3.94
N THR A 112 -5.16 -8.89 3.93
CA THR A 112 -6.48 -9.27 4.46
C THR A 112 -6.42 -10.54 5.29
N GLY A 113 -7.25 -10.64 6.32
CA GLY A 113 -7.45 -11.84 7.09
C GLY A 113 -6.63 -11.86 8.37
N THR A 114 -7.21 -12.45 9.41
CA THR A 114 -6.58 -12.53 10.72
C THR A 114 -5.30 -13.37 10.63
N GLY A 115 -4.23 -12.85 11.23
CA GLY A 115 -2.89 -13.47 11.19
C GLY A 115 -2.08 -13.12 9.94
N SER A 116 -2.68 -12.49 8.91
CA SER A 116 -1.90 -11.98 7.79
C SER A 116 -1.06 -10.78 8.21
N ASN A 117 0.22 -10.82 7.87
CA ASN A 117 1.19 -9.84 8.34
C ASN A 117 2.07 -9.34 7.20
N LEU A 118 2.18 -8.02 7.05
CA LEU A 118 3.21 -7.37 6.25
C LEU A 118 4.15 -6.59 7.17
N SER A 119 5.39 -7.02 7.26
CA SER A 119 6.40 -6.38 8.12
C SER A 119 7.59 -5.91 7.30
N ILE A 120 7.74 -4.60 7.14
CA ILE A 120 8.83 -3.97 6.39
C ILE A 120 9.63 -3.07 7.32
N SER A 121 10.77 -3.57 7.81
CA SER A 121 11.67 -2.84 8.69
C SER A 121 12.86 -2.24 7.93
N GLY A 122 13.36 -1.11 8.39
CA GLY A 122 14.60 -0.50 7.91
C GLY A 122 15.48 0.01 9.05
N SER A 123 16.78 0.16 8.79
CA SER A 123 17.76 0.65 9.77
C SER A 123 17.63 2.14 10.13
N SER A 124 16.74 2.88 9.45
CA SER A 124 16.44 4.28 9.72
C SER A 124 15.01 4.64 9.30
N SER A 125 14.51 5.80 9.72
CA SER A 125 13.16 6.30 9.37
C SER A 125 12.95 6.55 7.87
N SER A 126 14.04 6.67 7.10
CA SER A 126 14.00 6.81 5.62
C SER A 126 14.13 5.49 4.87
N ARG A 127 14.23 4.38 5.61
CA ARG A 127 14.35 3.02 5.10
C ARG A 127 13.18 2.20 5.63
N GLY A 128 12.77 1.15 4.93
CA GLY A 128 11.61 0.35 5.34
C GLY A 128 10.31 1.11 5.09
N TYR A 129 10.04 1.44 3.83
CA TYR A 129 8.88 2.23 3.44
C TYR A 129 7.84 1.42 2.68
N ILE A 130 6.61 1.91 2.70
CA ILE A 130 5.56 1.61 1.72
C ILE A 130 5.21 2.93 1.03
N TYR A 131 5.41 3.01 -0.29
CA TYR A 131 4.97 4.13 -1.11
C TYR A 131 3.82 3.68 -2.00
N VAL A 132 2.69 4.36 -1.88
CA VAL A 132 1.54 4.21 -2.77
C VAL A 132 1.54 5.38 -3.73
N GLY A 133 2.02 5.16 -4.96
CA GLY A 133 2.30 6.21 -5.93
C GLY A 133 3.54 7.00 -5.54
N ASN A 134 4.72 6.44 -5.81
CA ASN A 134 5.96 7.20 -5.69
C ASN A 134 5.93 8.36 -6.71
N LEU A 135 5.76 8.03 -7.98
CA LEU A 135 5.36 8.94 -9.07
C LEU A 135 4.01 8.56 -9.69
N GLY A 136 3.59 7.29 -9.54
CA GLY A 136 2.39 6.74 -10.16
C GLY A 136 1.08 7.26 -9.57
N ASN A 137 0.04 7.30 -10.40
CA ASN A 137 -1.28 7.82 -10.02
C ASN A 137 -2.30 6.70 -9.79
N SER A 138 -3.33 6.96 -8.99
CA SER A 138 -4.47 6.04 -8.85
C SER A 138 -4.10 4.62 -8.39
N ASN A 139 -3.08 4.49 -7.54
CA ASN A 139 -2.69 3.23 -6.91
C ASN A 139 -3.34 3.09 -5.52
N SER A 140 -3.41 1.86 -5.00
CA SER A 140 -4.13 1.58 -3.75
C SER A 140 -3.38 0.62 -2.83
N PHE A 141 -3.52 0.87 -1.53
CA PHE A 141 -3.10 -0.05 -0.49
C PHE A 141 -4.25 -0.28 0.49
N THR A 142 -4.63 -1.54 0.68
CA THR A 142 -5.76 -1.91 1.55
C THR A 142 -5.30 -2.89 2.62
N VAL A 143 -5.64 -2.60 3.86
CA VAL A 143 -5.45 -3.49 5.02
C VAL A 143 -6.81 -3.75 5.67
N THR A 144 -7.21 -5.00 5.79
CA THR A 144 -8.56 -5.35 6.24
C THR A 144 -8.63 -6.68 7.00
N ASP A 145 -9.78 -6.98 7.57
CA ASP A 145 -10.17 -8.28 8.14
C ASP A 145 -9.21 -8.81 9.23
N GLY A 146 -8.75 -7.90 10.09
CA GLY A 146 -7.84 -8.23 11.20
C GLY A 146 -6.37 -8.42 10.81
N ALA A 147 -5.98 -8.08 9.57
CA ALA A 147 -4.59 -8.10 9.15
C ALA A 147 -3.73 -7.07 9.90
N THR A 148 -2.43 -7.32 9.96
CA THR A 148 -1.45 -6.43 10.62
C THR A 148 -0.38 -5.96 9.63
N VAL A 149 -0.02 -4.67 9.72
CA VAL A 149 1.11 -4.10 8.96
C VAL A 149 2.02 -3.33 9.89
N ASN A 150 3.32 -3.62 9.82
CA ASN A 150 4.36 -2.92 10.58
C ASN A 150 5.42 -2.39 9.63
N VAL A 151 5.64 -1.08 9.62
CA VAL A 151 6.56 -0.43 8.68
C VAL A 151 7.26 0.76 9.33
N ASN A 152 8.40 1.24 8.82
CA ASN A 152 8.94 2.50 9.32
C ASN A 152 8.15 3.69 8.74
N ARG A 153 7.90 3.70 7.43
CA ARG A 153 7.21 4.82 6.76
C ARG A 153 6.15 4.31 5.81
N ILE A 154 4.97 4.94 5.81
CA ILE A 154 3.94 4.65 4.81
C ILE A 154 3.37 5.96 4.27
N LEU A 155 3.51 6.18 2.96
CA LEU A 155 3.07 7.40 2.31
C LEU A 155 2.20 7.05 1.10
N ALA A 156 1.10 7.78 0.91
CA ALA A 156 0.39 7.82 -0.35
C ALA A 156 0.59 9.16 -1.04
N GLY A 157 1.01 9.10 -2.29
CA GLY A 157 1.43 10.26 -3.06
C GLY A 157 2.68 10.90 -2.49
N ASN A 158 3.83 10.26 -2.71
CA ASN A 158 5.10 10.98 -2.59
C ASN A 158 5.06 12.12 -3.62
N LEU A 159 4.96 11.77 -4.90
CA LEU A 159 4.76 12.72 -6.01
C LEU A 159 3.52 12.38 -6.85
N GLY A 160 3.06 11.12 -6.85
CA GLY A 160 1.87 10.69 -7.58
C GLY A 160 0.55 11.16 -6.94
N GLY A 161 -0.46 11.43 -7.76
CA GLY A 161 -1.77 11.89 -7.32
C GLY A 161 -2.87 10.81 -7.35
N GLY A 162 -3.96 11.04 -6.60
CA GLY A 162 -5.13 10.15 -6.63
C GLY A 162 -4.92 8.78 -5.99
N ASN A 163 -3.84 8.59 -5.22
CA ASN A 163 -3.57 7.31 -4.56
C ASN A 163 -4.39 7.16 -3.27
N SER A 164 -4.61 5.92 -2.84
CA SER A 164 -5.47 5.63 -1.69
C SER A 164 -4.88 4.63 -0.69
N ILE A 165 -5.12 4.87 0.60
CA ILE A 165 -4.87 3.90 1.68
C ILE A 165 -6.16 3.66 2.43
N THR A 166 -6.59 2.40 2.55
CA THR A 166 -7.76 1.99 3.33
C THR A 166 -7.37 1.01 4.42
N ILE A 167 -7.76 1.29 5.66
CA ILE A 167 -7.57 0.42 6.83
C ILE A 167 -8.94 0.18 7.44
N SER A 168 -9.39 -1.08 7.48
CA SER A 168 -10.75 -1.39 7.92
C SER A 168 -10.91 -2.76 8.59
N GLN A 169 -12.12 -3.04 9.10
CA GLN A 169 -12.54 -4.36 9.57
C GLN A 169 -11.56 -5.01 10.58
N GLY A 170 -11.13 -4.27 11.60
CA GLY A 170 -10.25 -4.76 12.66
C GLY A 170 -8.75 -4.78 12.33
N ALA A 171 -8.35 -4.31 11.14
CA ALA A 171 -6.95 -4.23 10.74
C ALA A 171 -6.11 -3.25 11.57
N LYS A 172 -4.82 -3.53 11.71
CA LYS A 172 -3.88 -2.73 12.50
C LYS A 172 -2.65 -2.33 11.68
N VAL A 173 -2.35 -1.04 11.67
CA VAL A 173 -1.14 -0.50 11.03
C VAL A 173 -0.30 0.24 12.06
N THR A 174 0.98 -0.12 12.14
CA THR A 174 1.98 0.60 12.93
C THR A 174 3.03 1.17 11.99
N SER A 175 3.27 2.47 12.09
CA SER A 175 4.36 3.14 11.40
C SER A 175 5.20 4.03 12.31
N ASN A 176 6.44 4.32 11.93
CA ASN A 176 7.17 5.43 12.54
C ASN A 176 6.67 6.76 12.00
N SER A 177 6.49 6.89 10.69
CA SER A 177 5.92 8.08 10.06
C SER A 177 4.86 7.68 9.02
N GLY A 178 3.91 8.57 8.75
CA GLY A 178 2.86 8.32 7.78
C GLY A 178 2.29 9.59 7.19
N GLY A 179 1.60 9.47 6.05
CA GLY A 179 0.93 10.62 5.49
C GLY A 179 0.49 10.51 4.04
N PHE A 180 -0.06 11.63 3.57
CA PHE A 180 -0.62 11.82 2.24
C PHE A 180 -0.05 13.09 1.61
N GLY A 181 0.43 13.02 0.37
CA GLY A 181 0.89 14.19 -0.38
C GLY A 181 2.14 14.85 0.20
N THR A 182 3.11 14.06 0.68
CA THR A 182 4.24 14.54 1.50
C THR A 182 5.55 14.76 0.74
N GLY A 183 5.63 14.46 -0.56
CA GLY A 183 6.90 14.52 -1.29
C GLY A 183 7.49 15.92 -1.39
N ARG A 184 8.81 15.95 -1.57
CA ARG A 184 9.61 17.17 -1.65
C ARG A 184 9.58 17.76 -3.06
N SER A 185 9.42 19.08 -3.09
CA SER A 185 9.39 19.93 -4.27
C SER A 185 10.80 20.22 -4.78
N ASP A 186 11.36 19.34 -5.60
CA ASP A 186 12.31 19.71 -6.65
C ASP A 186 11.69 19.60 -8.06
N SER A 187 10.50 19.01 -8.16
CA SER A 187 9.69 18.93 -9.37
C SER A 187 8.34 19.64 -9.19
N ASN A 188 7.75 20.13 -10.29
CA ASN A 188 6.41 20.72 -10.33
C ASN A 188 5.29 19.68 -10.14
N THR A 189 5.63 18.46 -9.72
CA THR A 189 4.69 17.36 -9.50
C THR A 189 4.51 17.17 -8.00
N TYR A 190 3.28 17.23 -7.55
CA TYR A 190 2.94 17.09 -6.14
C TYR A 190 1.93 15.96 -5.97
N GLY A 191 2.06 15.20 -4.89
CA GLY A 191 1.09 14.20 -4.52
C GLY A 191 -0.24 14.84 -4.14
N ASN A 192 -1.06 15.15 -5.14
CA ASN A 192 -2.36 15.79 -4.99
C ASN A 192 -3.48 14.74 -4.91
N ASP A 193 -4.61 15.13 -4.33
CA ASP A 193 -5.85 14.33 -4.39
C ASP A 193 -5.70 12.90 -3.80
N ASN A 194 -4.74 12.66 -2.90
CA ASN A 194 -4.59 11.36 -2.25
C ASN A 194 -5.55 11.23 -1.06
N THR A 195 -6.02 10.00 -0.83
CA THR A 195 -7.09 9.74 0.13
C THR A 195 -6.71 8.65 1.12
N GLY A 196 -7.07 8.88 2.38
CA GLY A 196 -6.93 7.91 3.46
C GLY A 196 -8.26 7.64 4.13
N LEU A 197 -8.57 6.37 4.35
CA LEU A 197 -9.73 5.95 5.12
C LEU A 197 -9.32 4.97 6.21
N LEU A 198 -9.49 5.36 7.47
CA LEU A 198 -9.39 4.49 8.62
C LEU A 198 -10.80 4.31 9.21
N THR A 199 -11.37 3.11 9.15
CA THR A 199 -12.78 2.92 9.49
C THR A 199 -13.06 1.56 10.14
N GLY A 200 -14.12 1.48 10.91
CA GLY A 200 -14.58 0.23 11.53
C GLY A 200 -13.97 -0.01 12.91
N THR A 201 -14.76 -0.65 13.76
CA THR A 201 -14.38 -0.94 15.15
C THR A 201 -13.19 -1.89 15.21
N GLY A 202 -12.23 -1.60 16.08
CA GLY A 202 -11.01 -2.39 16.24
C GLY A 202 -9.94 -2.09 15.19
N SER A 203 -10.25 -1.32 14.14
CA SER A 203 -9.25 -0.84 13.19
C SER A 203 -8.42 0.27 13.81
N SER A 204 -7.10 0.24 13.57
CA SER A 204 -6.20 1.25 14.10
C SER A 204 -5.03 1.58 13.18
N TRP A 205 -4.59 2.84 13.26
CA TRP A 205 -3.30 3.26 12.73
C TRP A 205 -2.56 4.06 13.79
N THR A 206 -1.42 3.52 14.22
CA THR A 206 -0.47 4.20 15.11
C THR A 206 0.73 4.69 14.31
N SER A 207 1.01 5.98 14.32
CA SER A 207 2.24 6.58 13.81
C SER A 207 3.06 7.16 14.95
N THR A 208 4.28 6.68 15.21
CA THR A 208 5.03 7.09 16.41
C THR A 208 5.68 8.48 16.31
N ALA A 209 5.81 9.01 15.10
CA ALA A 209 6.27 10.37 14.82
C ALA A 209 5.14 11.19 14.16
N THR A 210 5.51 12.31 13.51
CA THR A 210 4.55 13.19 12.84
C THR A 210 3.85 12.49 11.68
N PHE A 211 2.52 12.58 11.68
CA PHE A 211 1.67 12.24 10.56
C PHE A 211 1.30 13.48 9.75
N THR A 212 1.43 13.43 8.42
CA THR A 212 1.21 14.61 7.58
C THR A 212 0.11 14.38 6.55
N VAL A 213 -0.85 15.30 6.44
CA VAL A 213 -1.82 15.36 5.34
C VAL A 213 -1.57 16.66 4.58
N GLY A 214 -1.07 16.53 3.35
CA GLY A 214 -0.67 17.66 2.54
C GLY A 214 0.60 18.32 3.06
N GLY A 215 1.74 17.75 2.68
CA GLY A 215 3.02 18.45 2.77
C GLY A 215 3.05 19.54 1.71
N ALA A 216 3.52 19.20 0.51
CA ALA A 216 3.40 20.08 -0.66
C ALA A 216 2.10 19.83 -1.48
N GLY A 217 1.55 18.62 -1.39
CA GLY A 217 0.36 18.22 -2.14
C GLY A 217 -0.92 18.93 -1.67
N SER A 218 -1.78 19.28 -2.61
CA SER A 218 -3.10 19.86 -2.37
C SER A 218 -4.20 18.81 -2.43
N ARG A 219 -5.36 19.12 -1.83
CA ARG A 219 -6.58 18.29 -1.89
C ARG A 219 -6.42 16.87 -1.36
N ASN A 220 -5.44 16.63 -0.49
CA ASN A 220 -5.32 15.35 0.19
C ASN A 220 -6.31 15.28 1.35
N SER A 221 -6.82 14.08 1.63
CA SER A 221 -7.80 13.87 2.69
C SER A 221 -7.50 12.64 3.52
N PHE A 222 -7.74 12.72 4.82
CA PHE A 222 -7.70 11.57 5.72
C PHE A 222 -8.96 11.54 6.60
N THR A 223 -9.73 10.46 6.50
CA THR A 223 -10.94 10.28 7.30
C THR A 223 -10.76 9.13 8.29
N VAL A 224 -11.02 9.40 9.57
CA VAL A 224 -11.11 8.40 10.63
C VAL A 224 -12.58 8.28 11.05
N SER A 225 -13.15 7.08 10.99
CA SER A 225 -14.59 6.89 11.18
C SER A 225 -15.01 5.57 11.81
N ALA A 226 -16.29 5.47 12.16
CA ALA A 226 -17.00 4.23 12.54
C ALA A 226 -16.31 3.37 13.63
N GLY A 227 -15.82 4.00 14.69
CA GLY A 227 -15.22 3.30 15.83
C GLY A 227 -13.74 2.96 15.69
N ALA A 228 -13.06 3.49 14.64
CA ALA A 228 -11.63 3.29 14.46
C ALA A 228 -10.78 4.22 15.35
N ALA A 229 -9.54 3.82 15.63
CA ALA A 229 -8.61 4.56 16.48
C ALA A 229 -7.37 5.02 15.73
N PHE A 230 -7.14 6.33 15.67
CA PHE A 230 -5.92 6.91 15.13
C PHE A 230 -5.02 7.44 16.26
N THR A 231 -3.73 7.11 16.22
CA THR A 231 -2.75 7.61 17.18
C THR A 231 -1.54 8.15 16.43
N SER A 232 -1.06 9.34 16.80
CA SER A 232 0.12 9.96 16.18
C SER A 232 1.04 10.60 17.20
N GLY A 233 2.36 10.60 16.92
CA GLY A 233 3.35 11.38 17.66
C GLY A 233 3.28 12.89 17.38
N GLY A 234 2.32 13.32 16.57
CA GLY A 234 2.12 14.68 16.08
C GLY A 234 1.32 14.63 14.78
N THR A 235 0.57 15.69 14.47
CA THR A 235 -0.22 15.76 13.23
C THR A 235 0.03 17.10 12.54
N ALA A 236 0.24 17.07 11.23
CA ALA A 236 0.45 18.25 10.42
C ALA A 236 -0.52 18.25 9.23
N LEU A 237 -1.38 19.26 9.15
CA LEU A 237 -2.34 19.45 8.05
C LEU A 237 -1.96 20.69 7.26
N GLY A 238 -1.63 20.53 5.98
CA GLY A 238 -1.16 21.64 5.13
C GLY A 238 0.17 22.20 5.64
N SER A 239 1.15 21.32 5.85
CA SER A 239 2.52 21.68 6.24
C SER A 239 3.37 21.83 4.99
N GLY A 240 3.11 22.87 4.19
CA GLY A 240 3.98 23.20 3.06
C GLY A 240 5.40 23.34 3.53
N GLN A 241 6.30 22.59 2.90
CA GLN A 241 7.70 22.99 2.87
C GLN A 241 7.70 24.42 2.31
N THR A 242 8.44 25.31 2.95
CA THR A 242 8.71 26.69 2.52
C THR A 242 9.41 26.70 1.16
N VAL A 243 8.71 26.35 0.10
CA VAL A 243 9.01 26.76 -1.26
C VAL A 243 8.21 28.04 -1.51
N ALA A 244 8.83 29.02 -2.15
CA ALA A 244 8.46 30.44 -2.16
C ALA A 244 7.11 30.79 -2.85
N ASP A 245 6.23 29.82 -3.06
CA ASP A 245 4.90 30.01 -3.63
C ASP A 245 3.83 29.51 -2.63
N ALA A 246 2.94 30.43 -2.23
CA ALA A 246 1.86 30.20 -1.28
C ALA A 246 0.72 29.30 -1.84
N SER A 247 0.90 28.74 -3.04
CA SER A 247 -0.10 27.92 -3.73
C SER A 247 -0.02 26.42 -3.38
N PHE A 248 0.86 26.02 -2.45
CA PHE A 248 1.06 24.60 -2.08
C PHE A 248 0.31 24.21 -0.81
N GLY A 249 -0.02 22.92 -0.71
CA GLY A 249 -0.64 22.39 0.50
C GLY A 249 -2.07 22.89 0.75
N ASN A 250 -2.79 23.31 -0.30
CA ASN A 250 -4.13 23.86 -0.17
C ASN A 250 -5.22 22.78 -0.09
N TYR A 251 -6.33 23.08 0.60
CA TYR A 251 -7.53 22.24 0.66
C TYR A 251 -7.29 20.83 1.21
N ASN A 252 -6.32 20.67 2.09
CA ASN A 252 -6.07 19.40 2.74
C ASN A 252 -7.01 19.24 3.94
N THR A 253 -7.57 18.04 4.10
CA THR A 253 -8.60 17.80 5.12
C THR A 253 -8.24 16.59 5.98
N MET A 254 -8.57 16.69 7.27
CA MET A 254 -8.63 15.54 8.15
C MET A 254 -9.96 15.56 8.89
N LEU A 255 -10.72 14.48 8.76
CA LEU A 255 -12.04 14.34 9.37
C LEU A 255 -12.02 13.18 10.37
N VAL A 256 -12.41 13.45 11.61
CA VAL A 256 -12.59 12.43 12.65
C VAL A 256 -14.07 12.44 13.03
N THR A 257 -14.80 11.35 12.76
CA THR A 257 -16.26 11.34 12.86
C THR A 257 -16.83 9.97 13.25
N GLY A 258 -18.08 9.93 13.72
CA GLY A 258 -18.76 8.69 14.08
C GLY A 258 -18.54 8.24 15.53
N SER A 259 -19.45 7.40 16.02
CA SER A 259 -19.43 6.92 17.41
C SER A 259 -18.23 6.03 17.70
N GLY A 260 -17.57 6.24 18.84
CA GLY A 260 -16.45 5.42 19.30
C GLY A 260 -15.14 5.65 18.54
N THR A 261 -15.13 6.55 17.56
CA THR A 261 -13.90 6.92 16.85
C THR A 261 -13.02 7.80 17.73
N THR A 262 -11.71 7.54 17.72
CA THR A 262 -10.74 8.30 18.51
C THR A 262 -9.58 8.79 17.66
N MET A 263 -9.07 9.96 18.02
CA MET A 263 -7.77 10.48 17.59
C MET A 263 -6.99 10.85 18.84
N ASP A 264 -5.80 10.26 18.98
CA ASP A 264 -4.85 10.60 20.04
C ASP A 264 -3.56 11.14 19.43
N ASN A 265 -3.18 12.34 19.83
CA ASN A 265 -1.97 13.04 19.43
C ASN A 265 -1.23 13.60 20.66
N SER A 266 -1.52 13.12 21.86
CA SER A 266 -1.10 13.75 23.13
C SER A 266 0.42 13.80 23.32
N THR A 267 1.17 13.03 22.53
CA THR A 267 2.62 12.95 22.59
C THR A 267 3.33 13.96 21.67
N GLY A 268 2.58 14.76 20.89
CA GLY A 268 3.17 15.82 20.08
C GLY A 268 2.23 16.93 19.64
N ARG A 269 2.70 17.77 18.73
CA ARG A 269 1.98 18.96 18.28
C ARG A 269 1.02 18.64 17.14
N THR A 270 -0.20 19.17 17.20
CA THR A 270 -1.05 19.33 16.00
C THR A 270 -0.84 20.71 15.41
N THR A 271 -0.60 20.75 14.10
CA THR A 271 -0.43 21.98 13.34
C THR A 271 -1.37 21.97 12.14
N VAL A 272 -2.08 23.07 11.93
CA VAL A 272 -3.03 23.24 10.83
C VAL A 272 -2.70 24.55 10.11
N GLY A 273 -2.46 24.48 8.80
CA GLY A 273 -2.34 25.66 7.94
C GLY A 273 -1.05 26.41 8.13
N VAL A 274 0.08 25.71 8.03
CA VAL A 274 1.41 26.34 8.19
C VAL A 274 1.70 27.30 7.04
N SER A 275 1.26 26.98 5.82
CA SER A 275 1.62 27.74 4.62
C SER A 275 0.63 27.65 3.45
N GLY A 276 -0.47 26.91 3.59
CA GLY A 276 -1.54 26.79 2.58
C GLY A 276 -2.89 27.26 3.13
N ALA A 277 -3.79 27.66 2.24
CA ALA A 277 -5.20 27.88 2.55
C ALA A 277 -5.87 26.51 2.77
N ASN A 278 -6.19 26.22 4.03
CA ASN A 278 -6.92 25.03 4.45
C ASN A 278 -8.42 25.31 4.54
#